data_AF-A0A518HX23-F1
#
_entry.id   AF-A0A518HX23-F1
#
_cell.length_a   1.000
_cell.length_b   1.000
_cell.length_c   1.000
_cell.angle_alpha   90.00
_cell.angle_beta   90.00
_cell.angle_gamma   90.00
#
_symmetry.space_group_name_H-M   'P 1'
#
loop_
_entity.id
_entity.type
_entity.pdbx_description
1 polymer ?
#
loop_
_entity_poly.entity_id
_entity_poly.type
_entity_poly.pdbx_seq_one_letter_code
_entity_poly.pdbx_strand_id
1 'polypeptide(L)'
;MTNRLLIPCLLLMLVSGGLTRLSAADPTVYPMAVFPFQQRGVGNSDLGEQVTVLLTAELLEHPELYLVEREDLTKILDEQTLNVSGMVDPNSATKVGQLTGARILVAGSVLETNDKLYVVAKVIGTETSRVLGASVKGKMDGDLDDLAGNLAKKVARTVIDRGHELIADPPPRMDRIADLKKAVGNQRLPDLSIDVRERHVGQTTIDPAAETELTLYSTEVGFRVLEAREGKQNDADVLLIGEAISEYAARHGDLVSVKARLEVKAVDQESGQVIAIDREVAIGVDLTEQIAGKSALQHAAASIASRLLPKLVKPKHPNKKKKN
;
A
#
# COMPACT_ATOMS: atom_id res chain seq x y z
N MET A 1 27.18 -78.53 -4.70
CA MET A 1 27.30 -77.54 -5.80
C MET A 1 26.00 -77.56 -6.60
N THR A 2 25.56 -76.38 -7.07
CA THR A 2 24.35 -76.03 -7.87
C THR A 2 23.00 -75.98 -7.11
N ASN A 3 22.63 -74.83 -6.52
CA ASN A 3 22.06 -73.59 -7.09
C ASN A 3 20.57 -73.72 -7.49
N ARG A 4 19.68 -73.09 -6.71
CA ARG A 4 18.36 -72.67 -7.18
C ARG A 4 17.96 -71.31 -6.58
N LEU A 5 17.91 -70.36 -7.51
CA LEU A 5 17.40 -69.01 -7.50
C LEU A 5 16.01 -68.91 -6.85
N LEU A 6 15.82 -67.97 -5.93
CA LEU A 6 14.52 -67.50 -5.48
C LEU A 6 14.59 -65.97 -5.41
N ILE A 7 13.93 -65.33 -6.36
CA ILE A 7 13.74 -63.88 -6.45
C ILE A 7 12.58 -63.51 -5.52
N PRO A 8 12.72 -62.49 -4.66
CA PRO A 8 11.55 -61.70 -4.28
C PRO A 8 11.71 -60.24 -4.73
N CYS A 9 10.63 -59.74 -5.34
CA CYS A 9 10.35 -58.36 -5.69
C CYS A 9 10.65 -57.41 -4.53
N LEU A 10 11.61 -56.48 -4.72
CA LEU A 10 11.70 -55.28 -3.91
C LEU A 10 10.85 -54.19 -4.58
N LEU A 11 9.67 -53.98 -4.00
CA LEU A 11 8.71 -52.94 -4.35
C LEU A 11 9.34 -51.56 -4.08
N LEU A 12 9.60 -50.80 -5.14
CA LEU A 12 10.08 -49.42 -5.04
C LEU A 12 8.89 -48.50 -4.66
N MET A 13 8.67 -48.26 -3.36
CA MET A 13 7.73 -47.23 -2.91
C MET A 13 8.37 -45.85 -3.14
N LEU A 14 7.99 -45.20 -4.25
CA LEU A 14 8.15 -43.77 -4.46
C LEU A 14 7.25 -43.03 -3.47
N VAL A 15 7.80 -42.64 -2.32
CA VAL A 15 7.17 -41.64 -1.45
C VAL A 15 7.26 -40.30 -2.19
N SER A 16 6.18 -39.96 -2.89
CA SER A 16 5.93 -38.62 -3.43
C SER A 16 5.72 -37.66 -2.26
N GLY A 17 6.82 -37.21 -1.66
CA GLY A 17 6.84 -36.09 -0.73
C GLY A 17 6.49 -34.82 -1.49
N GLY A 18 5.24 -34.38 -1.40
CA GLY A 18 4.82 -33.07 -1.86
C GLY A 18 5.66 -32.02 -1.15
N LEU A 19 6.51 -31.32 -1.90
CA LEU A 19 7.10 -30.06 -1.46
C LEU A 19 5.95 -29.04 -1.40
N THR A 20 5.28 -28.95 -0.26
CA THR A 20 4.62 -27.71 0.15
C THR A 20 5.70 -26.64 0.23
N ARG A 21 5.80 -25.82 -0.81
CA ARG A 21 6.51 -24.54 -0.72
C ARG A 21 5.78 -23.73 0.35
N LEU A 22 6.36 -23.63 1.54
CA LEU A 22 6.03 -22.57 2.47
C LEU A 22 6.27 -21.27 1.70
N SER A 23 5.20 -20.53 1.41
CA SER A 23 5.31 -19.16 0.97
C SER A 23 6.01 -18.41 2.09
N ALA A 24 7.30 -18.10 1.92
CA ALA A 24 7.92 -17.08 2.75
C ALA A 24 7.05 -15.83 2.58
N ALA A 25 6.45 -15.36 3.67
CA ALA A 25 5.80 -14.05 3.66
C ALA A 25 6.88 -13.05 3.25
N ASP A 26 6.58 -12.20 2.27
CA ASP A 26 7.47 -11.11 1.91
C ASP A 26 7.82 -10.31 3.18
N PRO A 27 9.09 -9.93 3.39
CA PRO A 27 9.48 -9.20 4.58
C PRO A 27 8.61 -7.95 4.71
N THR A 28 8.01 -7.75 5.88
CA THR A 28 7.17 -6.58 6.13
C THR A 28 8.05 -5.34 6.17
N VAL A 29 7.99 -4.54 5.12
CA VAL A 29 8.74 -3.30 4.99
C VAL A 29 7.84 -2.11 5.36
N TYR A 30 8.40 -1.13 6.05
CA TYR A 30 7.72 0.09 6.50
C TYR A 30 8.26 1.32 5.76
N PRO A 31 7.68 1.72 4.61
CA PRO A 31 8.03 2.96 3.93
C PRO A 31 7.79 4.16 4.83
N MET A 32 8.83 4.92 5.13
CA MET A 32 8.79 6.03 6.05
C MET A 32 9.59 7.25 5.59
N ALA A 33 9.15 8.44 6.00
CA ALA A 33 9.85 9.69 5.75
C ALA A 33 10.18 10.38 7.08
N VAL A 34 11.41 10.86 7.24
CA VAL A 34 11.85 11.62 8.41
C VAL A 34 11.87 13.10 8.07
N PHE A 35 11.11 13.90 8.80
CA PHE A 35 11.05 15.35 8.65
C PHE A 35 12.08 16.04 9.54
N PRO A 36 12.53 17.26 9.14
CA PRO A 36 13.33 18.10 10.01
C PRO A 36 12.66 18.28 11.37
N PHE A 37 13.37 17.92 12.43
CA PHE A 37 12.94 18.14 13.80
C PHE A 37 12.94 19.65 14.07
N GLN A 38 11.84 20.13 14.62
CA GLN A 38 11.68 21.55 14.92
C GLN A 38 12.28 21.87 16.27
N GLN A 39 13.00 22.98 16.36
CA GLN A 39 13.43 23.48 17.66
C GLN A 39 12.35 24.35 18.31
N ARG A 40 12.14 24.14 19.61
CA ARG A 40 11.25 24.95 20.43
C ARG A 40 12.04 25.45 21.64
N GLY A 41 12.11 26.77 21.81
CA GLY A 41 12.87 27.40 22.88
C GLY A 41 13.77 28.52 22.38
N VAL A 42 14.57 29.09 23.29
CA VAL A 42 15.52 30.17 23.02
C VAL A 42 16.93 29.55 23.02
N GLY A 43 17.33 28.94 21.92
CA GLY A 43 18.57 28.17 21.80
C GLY A 43 19.12 28.12 20.36
N ASN A 44 20.30 27.50 20.18
CA ASN A 44 21.02 27.38 18.89
C ASN A 44 20.14 26.71 17.82
N SER A 45 19.87 27.38 16.69
CA SER A 45 18.92 26.96 15.64
C SER A 45 19.14 25.58 15.01
N ASP A 46 20.28 24.94 15.29
CA ASP A 46 20.78 23.81 14.50
C ASP A 46 20.55 22.45 15.19
N LEU A 47 20.12 22.40 16.46
CA LEU A 47 19.95 21.13 17.17
C LEU A 47 18.88 20.25 16.53
N GLY A 48 17.80 20.86 16.03
CA GLY A 48 16.76 20.14 15.30
C GLY A 48 17.31 19.44 14.05
N GLU A 49 18.15 20.13 13.28
CA GLU A 49 18.78 19.56 12.09
C GLU A 49 19.78 18.45 12.43
N GLN A 50 20.63 18.67 13.43
CA GLN A 50 21.61 17.67 13.89
C GLN A 50 20.92 16.38 14.36
N VAL A 51 19.87 16.50 15.19
CA VAL A 51 19.05 15.35 15.62
C VAL A 51 18.45 14.64 14.42
N THR A 52 17.97 15.38 13.41
CA THR A 52 17.38 14.78 12.21
C THR A 52 18.40 13.93 11.45
N VAL A 53 19.61 14.45 11.27
CA VAL A 53 20.70 13.74 10.55
C VAL A 53 21.09 12.47 11.31
N LEU A 54 21.35 12.58 12.61
CA LEU A 54 21.76 11.44 13.45
C LEU A 54 20.66 10.38 13.55
N LEU A 55 19.42 10.80 13.80
CA LEU A 55 18.26 9.90 13.83
C LEU A 55 18.10 9.16 12.51
N THR A 56 18.24 9.86 11.39
CA THR A 56 18.11 9.25 10.05
C THR A 56 19.22 8.23 9.81
N ALA A 57 20.46 8.55 10.16
CA ALA A 57 21.60 7.62 10.02
C ALA A 57 21.37 6.32 10.79
N GLU A 58 20.88 6.41 12.02
CA GLU A 58 20.58 5.26 12.87
C GLU A 58 19.39 4.44 12.34
N LEU A 59 18.34 5.11 11.82
CA LEU A 59 17.19 4.41 11.25
C LEU A 59 17.52 3.67 9.95
N LEU A 60 18.52 4.11 9.18
CA LEU A 60 19.01 3.41 7.99
C LEU A 60 19.64 2.05 8.29
N GLU A 61 20.07 1.81 9.53
CA GLU A 61 20.63 0.50 9.94
C GLU A 61 19.54 -0.56 10.15
N HIS A 62 18.25 -0.19 10.09
CA HIS A 62 17.12 -1.09 10.24
C HIS A 62 16.53 -1.50 8.88
N PRO A 63 16.75 -2.75 8.41
CA PRO A 63 16.31 -3.19 7.08
C PRO A 63 14.78 -3.27 6.93
N GLU A 64 14.03 -3.32 8.04
CA GLU A 64 12.57 -3.29 8.03
C GLU A 64 12.01 -1.89 7.74
N LEU A 65 12.81 -0.85 7.91
CA LEU A 65 12.44 0.55 7.72
C LEU A 65 12.90 1.03 6.34
N TYR A 66 11.97 1.37 5.47
CA TYR A 66 12.31 1.90 4.13
C TYR A 66 12.27 3.42 4.17
N LEU A 67 13.41 4.07 4.32
CA LEU A 67 13.47 5.52 4.39
C LEU A 67 13.39 6.13 2.99
N VAL A 68 12.39 6.99 2.77
CA VAL A 68 12.25 7.81 1.57
C VAL A 68 13.32 8.91 1.56
N GLU A 69 13.94 9.14 0.40
CA GLU A 69 15.05 10.08 0.25
C GLU A 69 14.65 11.53 0.56
N ARG A 70 15.53 12.24 1.29
CA ARG A 70 15.31 13.63 1.72
C ARG A 70 15.20 14.61 0.55
N GLU A 71 15.90 14.36 -0.56
CA GLU A 71 15.84 15.23 -1.75
C GLU A 71 14.45 15.17 -2.41
N ASP A 72 13.87 13.98 -2.51
CA ASP A 72 12.51 13.79 -3.02
C ASP A 72 11.48 14.44 -2.11
N LEU A 73 11.66 14.32 -0.79
CA LEU A 73 10.82 15.01 0.19
C LEU A 73 10.90 16.54 0.00
N THR A 74 12.11 17.09 -0.10
CA THR A 74 12.30 18.56 -0.18
C THR A 74 11.67 19.13 -1.44
N LYS A 75 11.91 18.50 -2.60
CA LYS A 75 11.31 18.92 -3.88
C LYS A 75 9.78 18.90 -3.82
N ILE A 76 9.20 17.82 -3.30
CA ILE A 76 7.75 17.67 -3.17
C ILE A 76 7.14 18.73 -2.25
N LEU A 77 7.80 19.04 -1.13
CA LEU A 77 7.34 20.03 -0.16
C LEU A 77 7.40 21.46 -0.72
N ASP A 78 8.48 21.77 -1.44
CA ASP A 78 8.67 23.07 -2.09
C ASP A 78 7.65 23.29 -3.21
N GLU A 79 7.38 22.27 -4.04
CA GLU A 79 6.38 22.33 -5.11
C GLU A 79 4.94 22.51 -4.61
N GLN A 80 4.62 21.95 -3.44
CA GLN A 80 3.28 22.03 -2.86
C GLN A 80 3.10 23.18 -1.87
N THR A 81 4.13 24.02 -1.66
CA THR A 81 4.16 25.10 -0.65
C THR A 81 3.76 24.58 0.74
N LEU A 82 4.13 23.33 1.06
CA LEU A 82 3.77 22.70 2.32
C LEU A 82 4.73 23.19 3.40
N ASN A 83 4.19 23.94 4.37
CA ASN A 83 4.98 24.33 5.54
C ASN A 83 5.29 23.09 6.39
N VAL A 84 6.58 22.79 6.58
CA VAL A 84 7.08 21.74 7.50
C VAL A 84 6.50 21.89 8.91
N SER A 85 6.16 23.12 9.32
CA SER A 85 5.48 23.44 10.58
C SER A 85 4.01 23.00 10.65
N GLY A 86 3.30 22.92 9.52
CA GLY A 86 1.92 22.45 9.41
C GLY A 86 1.76 20.93 9.29
N MET A 87 2.85 20.21 9.04
CA MET A 87 2.86 18.75 8.80
C MET A 87 2.71 17.88 10.06
N VAL A 88 2.67 18.52 11.22
CA VAL A 88 2.29 17.87 12.48
C VAL A 88 0.78 17.68 12.61
N ASP A 89 -0.01 18.15 11.63
CA ASP A 89 -1.43 17.85 11.48
C ASP A 89 -1.63 16.54 10.68
N PRO A 90 -2.34 15.53 11.24
CA PRO A 90 -2.59 14.25 10.57
C PRO A 90 -3.24 14.37 9.18
N ASN A 91 -3.98 15.44 8.88
CA ASN A 91 -4.59 15.64 7.55
C ASN A 91 -3.55 15.96 6.47
N SER A 92 -2.46 16.64 6.82
CA SER A 92 -1.37 16.93 5.89
C SER A 92 -0.52 15.68 5.62
N ALA A 93 -0.44 14.76 6.59
CA ALA A 93 0.35 13.55 6.50
C ALA A 93 -0.10 12.62 5.38
N THR A 94 -1.41 12.50 5.14
CA THR A 94 -1.95 11.67 4.05
C THR A 94 -1.50 12.15 2.68
N LYS A 95 -1.58 13.46 2.41
CA LYS A 95 -1.16 14.02 1.13
C LYS A 95 0.34 13.83 0.90
N VAL A 96 1.13 13.98 1.95
CA VAL A 96 2.58 13.78 1.91
C VAL A 96 2.92 12.33 1.63
N GLY A 97 2.30 11.37 2.34
CA GLY A 97 2.49 9.95 2.08
C GLY A 97 2.14 9.54 0.64
N GLN A 98 1.05 10.08 0.09
CA GLN A 98 0.68 9.86 -1.31
C GLN A 98 1.70 10.41 -2.31
N LEU A 99 2.39 11.49 -1.97
CA LEU A 99 3.38 12.12 -2.85
C LEU A 99 4.73 11.40 -2.76
N THR A 100 5.13 11.01 -1.55
CA THR A 100 6.49 10.54 -1.25
C THR A 100 6.62 9.02 -1.22
N GLY A 101 5.49 8.30 -1.21
CA GLY A 101 5.50 6.85 -1.03
C GLY A 101 5.55 6.42 0.45
N ALA A 102 5.67 7.36 1.39
CA ALA A 102 5.77 7.05 2.80
C ALA A 102 4.41 6.64 3.39
N ARG A 103 4.37 5.46 4.02
CA ARG A 103 3.21 4.98 4.79
C ARG A 103 3.27 5.45 6.24
N ILE A 104 4.47 5.83 6.71
CA ILE A 104 4.73 6.37 8.03
C ILE A 104 5.53 7.67 7.91
N LEU A 105 5.15 8.72 8.64
CA LEU A 105 5.97 9.93 8.77
C LEU A 105 6.53 10.03 10.18
N VAL A 106 7.79 10.42 10.30
CA VAL A 106 8.41 10.77 11.57
C VAL A 106 8.66 12.27 11.56
N ALA A 107 7.93 12.97 12.41
CA ALA A 107 8.11 14.39 12.64
C ALA A 107 8.32 14.64 14.13
N GLY A 108 9.12 15.63 14.49
CA GLY A 108 9.46 15.80 15.90
C GLY A 108 9.86 17.21 16.26
N SER A 109 10.12 17.38 17.55
CA SER A 109 10.67 18.62 18.07
C SER A 109 11.70 18.39 19.16
N VAL A 110 12.70 19.24 19.16
CA VAL A 110 13.67 19.40 20.23
C VAL A 110 13.20 20.55 21.12
N LEU A 111 13.01 20.28 22.41
CA LEU A 111 12.60 21.26 23.40
C LEU A 111 13.71 21.43 24.44
N GLU A 112 14.15 22.66 24.57
CA GLU A 112 15.11 23.11 25.56
C GLU A 112 14.39 23.67 26.78
N THR A 113 14.67 23.12 27.98
CA THR A 113 14.11 23.68 29.21
C THR A 113 15.05 23.49 30.39
N ASN A 114 15.46 24.61 30.98
CA ASN A 114 16.48 24.66 32.03
C ASN A 114 17.79 24.02 31.52
N ASP A 115 18.28 22.97 32.17
CA ASP A 115 19.47 22.20 31.82
C ASP A 115 19.13 20.82 31.23
N LYS A 116 17.97 20.74 30.54
CA LYS A 116 17.45 19.47 29.99
C LYS A 116 17.06 19.66 28.53
N LEU A 117 17.41 18.65 27.75
CA LEU A 117 17.02 18.52 26.36
C LEU A 117 15.96 17.42 26.24
N TYR A 118 14.81 17.76 25.68
CA TYR A 118 13.75 16.80 25.36
C TYR A 118 13.67 16.66 23.86
N VAL A 119 13.79 15.43 23.36
CA VAL A 119 13.57 15.15 21.94
C VAL A 119 12.35 14.26 21.82
N VAL A 120 11.35 14.75 21.10
CA VAL A 120 10.05 14.09 20.93
C VAL A 120 9.84 13.81 19.45
N ALA A 121 9.64 12.55 19.11
CA ALA A 121 9.22 12.09 17.80
C ALA A 121 7.74 11.68 17.84
N LYS A 122 7.01 12.08 16.80
CA LYS A 122 5.69 11.61 16.45
C LYS A 122 5.82 10.70 15.23
N VAL A 123 5.36 9.48 15.37
CA VAL A 123 5.28 8.47 14.31
C VAL A 123 3.84 8.44 13.82
N ILE A 124 3.62 8.84 12.58
CA ILE A 124 2.30 9.16 12.03
C ILE A 124 1.99 8.20 10.88
N GLY A 125 0.90 7.46 10.98
CA GLY A 125 0.39 6.67 9.86
C GLY A 125 -0.27 7.57 8.81
N THR A 126 0.17 7.52 7.56
CA THR A 126 -0.37 8.40 6.49
C THR A 126 -1.76 7.96 6.04
N GLU A 127 -2.06 6.67 6.15
CA GLU A 127 -3.34 6.06 5.79
C GLU A 127 -4.34 6.06 6.95
N THR A 128 -3.86 5.83 8.18
CA THR A 128 -4.72 5.68 9.37
C THR A 128 -4.91 6.98 10.14
N SER A 129 -4.08 8.00 9.86
CA SER A 129 -3.96 9.23 10.64
C SER A 129 -3.65 9.03 12.13
N ARG A 130 -3.27 7.80 12.53
CA ARG A 130 -2.89 7.49 13.92
C ARG A 130 -1.50 8.01 14.21
N VAL A 131 -1.33 8.51 15.44
CA VAL A 131 -0.07 9.09 15.91
C VAL A 131 0.40 8.34 17.13
N LEU A 132 1.59 7.77 17.05
CA LEU A 132 2.33 7.20 18.18
C LEU A 132 3.47 8.15 18.55
N GLY A 133 3.88 8.13 19.81
CA GLY A 133 4.93 9.01 20.34
C GLY A 133 6.13 8.24 20.84
N ALA A 134 7.32 8.72 20.51
CA ALA A 134 8.58 8.31 21.12
C ALA A 134 9.27 9.55 21.69
N SER A 135 9.89 9.43 22.86
CA SER A 135 10.66 10.55 23.42
C SER A 135 11.84 10.07 24.23
N VAL A 136 12.87 10.92 24.26
CA VAL A 136 14.06 10.77 25.06
C VAL A 136 14.37 12.09 25.76
N LYS A 137 15.13 11.99 26.84
CA LYS A 137 15.51 13.13 27.67
C LYS A 137 16.99 13.01 27.99
N GLY A 138 17.72 14.09 27.74
CA GLY A 138 19.14 14.23 28.03
C GLY A 138 19.43 15.51 28.81
N LYS A 139 20.70 15.70 29.14
CA LYS A 139 21.24 16.99 29.58
C LYS A 139 21.56 17.85 28.36
N MET A 140 21.65 19.16 28.54
CA MET A 140 22.02 20.07 27.44
C MET A 140 23.46 19.90 26.96
N ASP A 141 24.36 19.59 27.88
CA ASP A 141 25.78 19.32 27.63
C ASP A 141 26.08 17.83 27.37
N GLY A 142 25.04 17.01 27.24
CA GLY A 142 25.15 15.58 27.01
C GLY A 142 25.49 15.24 25.55
N ASP A 143 25.83 13.98 25.34
CA ASP A 143 26.09 13.45 24.00
C ASP A 143 24.80 13.39 23.17
N LEU A 144 24.79 14.13 22.06
CA LEU A 144 23.65 14.20 21.15
C LEU A 144 23.50 12.93 20.32
N ASP A 145 24.61 12.24 20.01
CA ASP A 145 24.62 11.00 19.24
C ASP A 145 23.91 9.91 20.03
N ASP A 146 24.25 9.76 21.32
CA ASP A 146 23.56 8.85 22.24
C ASP A 146 22.06 9.17 22.33
N LEU A 147 21.70 10.45 22.38
CA LEU A 147 20.30 10.86 22.51
C LEU A 147 19.51 10.53 21.24
N ALA A 148 20.08 10.83 20.07
CA ALA A 148 19.50 10.55 18.77
C ALA A 148 19.38 9.04 18.52
N GLY A 149 20.43 8.26 18.80
CA GLY A 149 20.40 6.80 18.66
C GLY A 149 19.40 6.13 19.60
N ASN A 150 19.26 6.62 20.84
CA ASN A 150 18.22 6.14 21.75
C ASN A 150 16.81 6.47 21.26
N LEU A 151 16.62 7.62 20.61
CA LEU A 151 15.34 7.96 19.98
C LEU A 151 15.08 7.07 18.77
N ALA A 152 16.08 6.84 17.92
CA ALA A 152 16.01 5.97 16.75
C ALA A 152 15.53 4.57 17.15
N LYS A 153 16.17 3.96 18.15
CA LYS A 153 15.79 2.65 18.70
C LYS A 153 14.33 2.62 19.15
N LYS A 154 13.84 3.68 19.81
CA LYS A 154 12.43 3.77 20.23
C LYS A 154 11.49 3.94 19.05
N VAL A 155 11.85 4.74 18.05
CA VAL A 155 11.07 4.95 16.82
C VAL A 155 10.99 3.64 16.03
N ALA A 156 12.14 3.01 15.74
CA ALA A 156 12.21 1.73 15.05
C ALA A 156 11.36 0.66 15.75
N ARG A 157 11.52 0.51 17.07
CA ARG A 157 10.70 -0.41 17.85
C ARG A 157 9.22 -0.09 17.79
N THR A 158 8.85 1.20 17.85
CA THR A 158 7.44 1.61 17.73
C THR A 158 6.87 1.22 16.36
N VAL A 159 7.64 1.42 15.29
CA VAL A 159 7.23 1.05 13.93
C VAL A 159 7.15 -0.46 13.76
N ILE A 160 8.13 -1.22 14.24
CA ILE A 160 8.16 -2.68 14.10
C ILE A 160 7.06 -3.34 14.93
N ASP A 161 6.94 -2.99 16.22
CA ASP A 161 5.99 -3.64 17.14
C ASP A 161 4.54 -3.21 16.85
N ARG A 162 4.34 -1.96 16.40
CA ARG A 162 3.00 -1.34 16.28
C ARG A 162 2.71 -0.80 14.87
N GLY A 163 3.47 -1.24 13.87
CA GLY A 163 3.30 -0.84 12.48
C GLY A 163 1.90 -1.13 11.94
N HIS A 164 1.33 -2.27 12.32
CA HIS A 164 -0.06 -2.66 12.02
C HIS A 164 -1.13 -1.68 12.56
N GLU A 165 -0.80 -0.86 13.55
CA GLU A 165 -1.70 0.20 14.02
C GLU A 165 -1.58 1.47 13.17
N LEU A 166 -0.40 1.73 12.61
CA LEU A 166 -0.06 2.93 11.86
C LEU A 166 -0.38 2.80 10.38
N ILE A 167 -0.22 1.60 9.85
CA ILE A 167 -0.41 1.27 8.46
C ILE A 167 -1.75 0.56 8.32
N ALA A 168 -2.55 0.96 7.32
CA ALA A 168 -3.72 0.18 6.99
C ALA A 168 -3.24 -1.01 6.17
N ASP A 169 -3.11 -2.18 6.79
CA ASP A 169 -2.91 -3.39 6.00
C ASP A 169 -4.15 -3.56 5.12
N PRO A 170 -4.00 -3.55 3.77
CA PRO A 170 -5.11 -3.87 2.91
C PRO A 170 -5.63 -5.25 3.34
N PRO A 171 -6.93 -5.40 3.67
CA PRO A 171 -7.44 -6.67 4.14
C PRO A 171 -7.06 -7.77 3.13
N PRO A 172 -6.68 -8.97 3.61
CA PRO A 172 -6.37 -10.09 2.73
C PRO A 172 -7.41 -10.23 1.63
N ARG A 173 -6.98 -10.59 0.42
CA ARG A 173 -7.86 -10.70 -0.75
C ARG A 173 -9.15 -11.49 -0.44
N MET A 174 -9.04 -12.56 0.34
CA MET A 174 -10.18 -13.38 0.74
C MET A 174 -11.17 -12.65 1.64
N ASP A 175 -10.69 -11.83 2.57
CA ASP A 175 -11.54 -11.04 3.46
C ASP A 175 -12.26 -9.96 2.65
N ARG A 176 -11.56 -9.29 1.73
CA ARG A 176 -12.17 -8.33 0.79
C ARG A 176 -13.28 -8.96 -0.05
N ILE A 177 -13.05 -10.16 -0.59
CA ILE A 177 -14.06 -10.89 -1.37
C ILE A 177 -15.24 -11.27 -0.48
N ALA A 178 -15.00 -11.71 0.76
CA ALA A 178 -16.07 -12.04 1.71
C ALA A 178 -16.92 -10.80 2.05
N ASP A 179 -16.29 -9.65 2.32
CA ASP A 179 -16.95 -8.39 2.59
C ASP A 179 -17.75 -7.89 1.39
N LEU A 180 -17.19 -8.01 0.19
CA LEU A 180 -17.89 -7.69 -1.06
C LEU A 180 -19.10 -8.58 -1.28
N LYS A 181 -18.98 -9.90 -1.11
CA LYS A 181 -20.10 -10.85 -1.19
C LYS A 181 -21.22 -10.48 -0.22
N LYS A 182 -20.86 -10.07 1.00
CA LYS A 182 -21.82 -9.58 2.00
C LYS A 182 -22.47 -8.27 1.58
N ALA A 183 -21.71 -7.33 1.01
CA ALA A 183 -22.20 -6.03 0.56
C ALA A 183 -23.16 -6.14 -0.64
N VAL A 184 -22.87 -7.00 -1.62
CA VAL A 184 -23.76 -7.25 -2.76
C VAL A 184 -24.98 -8.09 -2.36
N GLY A 185 -24.80 -9.00 -1.39
CA GLY A 185 -25.87 -9.84 -0.86
C GLY A 185 -26.61 -10.62 -1.94
N ASN A 186 -27.95 -10.65 -1.86
CA ASN A 186 -28.80 -11.38 -2.79
C ASN A 186 -29.31 -10.53 -3.96
N GLN A 187 -28.67 -9.39 -4.26
CA GLN A 187 -29.11 -8.48 -5.31
C GLN A 187 -28.85 -9.06 -6.71
N ARG A 188 -29.44 -8.45 -7.75
CA ARG A 188 -29.14 -8.84 -9.12
C ARG A 188 -27.78 -8.24 -9.51
N LEU A 189 -26.85 -9.10 -9.90
CA LEU A 189 -25.56 -8.70 -10.43
C LEU A 189 -25.70 -8.51 -11.95
N PRO A 190 -25.37 -7.32 -12.51
CA PRO A 190 -25.29 -7.12 -13.95
C PRO A 190 -24.15 -7.92 -14.59
N ASP A 191 -24.27 -8.22 -15.88
CA ASP A 191 -23.13 -8.69 -16.67
C ASP A 191 -22.17 -7.51 -16.91
N LEU A 192 -20.87 -7.71 -16.68
CA LEU A 192 -19.85 -6.66 -16.75
C LEU A 192 -18.95 -6.86 -17.97
N SER A 193 -18.47 -5.77 -18.56
CA SER A 193 -17.28 -5.76 -19.41
C SER A 193 -16.24 -4.84 -18.79
N ILE A 194 -14.98 -5.26 -18.71
CA ILE A 194 -13.91 -4.50 -18.06
C ILE A 194 -12.82 -4.23 -19.10
N ASP A 195 -12.51 -2.95 -19.31
CA ASP A 195 -11.43 -2.47 -20.19
C ASP A 195 -10.63 -1.41 -19.43
N VAL A 196 -9.40 -1.73 -19.02
CA VAL A 196 -8.50 -0.80 -18.35
C VAL A 196 -7.22 -0.66 -19.15
N ARG A 197 -6.95 0.56 -19.60
CA ARG A 197 -5.71 0.88 -20.31
C ARG A 197 -4.63 1.24 -19.32
N GLU A 198 -3.57 0.44 -19.30
CA GLU A 198 -2.46 0.59 -18.35
C GLU A 198 -1.20 1.07 -19.08
N ARG A 199 -0.48 2.01 -18.45
CA ARG A 199 0.78 2.54 -18.97
C ARG A 199 1.78 2.74 -17.84
N HIS A 200 3.01 2.31 -18.05
CA HIS A 200 4.12 2.64 -17.17
C HIS A 200 4.87 3.86 -17.75
N VAL A 201 5.22 4.84 -16.93
CA VAL A 201 6.00 5.99 -17.38
C VAL A 201 7.41 5.53 -17.78
N GLY A 202 7.87 5.92 -18.97
CA GLY A 202 9.21 5.56 -19.46
C GLY A 202 9.32 4.20 -20.16
N GLN A 203 8.26 3.37 -20.18
CA GLN A 203 8.24 2.09 -20.91
C GLN A 203 6.90 1.86 -21.61
N THR A 204 6.90 1.08 -22.69
CA THR A 204 5.68 0.67 -23.43
C THR A 204 5.10 -0.65 -22.93
N THR A 205 5.59 -1.22 -21.83
CA THR A 205 5.14 -2.52 -21.34
C THR A 205 3.66 -2.48 -20.96
N ILE A 206 2.83 -3.21 -21.71
CA ILE A 206 1.38 -3.36 -21.46
C ILE A 206 1.20 -4.66 -20.69
N ASP A 207 1.04 -4.59 -19.37
CA ASP A 207 0.56 -5.70 -18.56
C ASP A 207 -0.78 -5.30 -17.93
N PRO A 208 -1.87 -6.07 -18.09
CA PRO A 208 -3.19 -5.72 -17.59
C PRO A 208 -3.33 -6.02 -16.09
N ALA A 209 -2.46 -5.47 -15.22
CA ALA A 209 -2.44 -5.77 -13.80
C ALA A 209 -3.72 -5.29 -13.08
N ALA A 210 -4.15 -4.06 -13.34
CA ALA A 210 -5.40 -3.50 -12.81
C ALA A 210 -6.65 -4.15 -13.43
N GLU A 211 -6.67 -4.37 -14.74
CA GLU A 211 -7.79 -5.05 -15.43
C GLU A 211 -7.98 -6.47 -14.90
N THR A 212 -6.89 -7.22 -14.75
CA THR A 212 -6.89 -8.60 -14.22
C THR A 212 -7.39 -8.63 -12.79
N GLU A 213 -6.94 -7.71 -11.94
CA GLU A 213 -7.36 -7.69 -10.54
C GLU A 213 -8.84 -7.30 -10.41
N LEU A 214 -9.33 -6.30 -11.17
CA LEU A 214 -10.77 -5.97 -11.21
C LEU A 214 -11.62 -7.14 -11.70
N THR A 215 -11.14 -7.86 -12.72
CA THR A 215 -11.79 -9.07 -13.24
C THR A 215 -11.85 -10.16 -12.18
N LEU A 216 -10.75 -10.38 -11.45
CA LEU A 216 -10.67 -11.35 -10.36
C LEU A 216 -11.71 -11.04 -9.27
N TYR A 217 -11.76 -9.80 -8.75
CA TYR A 217 -12.73 -9.44 -7.71
C TYR A 217 -14.17 -9.56 -8.23
N SER A 218 -14.43 -9.14 -9.47
CA SER A 218 -15.76 -9.20 -10.06
C SER A 218 -16.26 -10.65 -10.17
N THR A 219 -15.43 -11.55 -10.72
CA THR A 219 -15.80 -12.96 -10.88
C THR A 219 -15.92 -13.69 -9.55
N GLU A 220 -14.99 -13.45 -8.61
CA GLU A 220 -15.03 -14.05 -7.28
C GLU A 220 -16.28 -13.64 -6.49
N VAL A 221 -16.73 -12.39 -6.63
CA VAL A 221 -17.97 -11.89 -6.01
C VAL A 221 -19.23 -12.46 -6.68
N GLY A 222 -19.13 -12.90 -7.94
CA GLY A 222 -20.19 -13.59 -8.67
C GLY A 222 -20.75 -12.83 -9.87
N PHE A 223 -20.14 -11.70 -10.26
CA PHE A 223 -20.49 -11.04 -11.52
C PHE A 223 -20.03 -11.91 -12.69
N ARG A 224 -20.84 -11.96 -13.74
CA ARG A 224 -20.39 -12.52 -15.01
C ARG A 224 -19.63 -11.45 -15.77
N VAL A 225 -18.35 -11.70 -16.04
CA VAL A 225 -17.50 -10.78 -16.80
C VAL A 225 -17.35 -11.28 -18.24
N LEU A 226 -17.66 -10.41 -19.20
CA LEU A 226 -17.53 -10.62 -20.63
C LEU A 226 -16.23 -9.98 -21.11
N GLU A 227 -15.51 -10.65 -22.01
CA GLU A 227 -14.25 -10.13 -22.54
C GLU A 227 -14.47 -8.93 -23.46
N ALA A 228 -13.84 -7.79 -23.11
CA ALA A 228 -13.92 -6.57 -23.89
C ALA A 228 -13.27 -6.71 -25.29
N ARG A 229 -12.15 -7.45 -25.37
CA ARG A 229 -11.30 -7.53 -26.57
C ARG A 229 -11.80 -8.47 -27.67
N GLU A 230 -12.83 -9.29 -27.38
CA GLU A 230 -13.47 -10.17 -28.37
C GLU A 230 -14.73 -9.57 -29.02
N GLY A 231 -15.03 -8.28 -28.78
CA GLY A 231 -16.22 -7.62 -29.33
C GLY A 231 -17.53 -7.98 -28.62
N LYS A 232 -17.48 -8.76 -27.53
CA LYS A 232 -18.63 -9.12 -26.68
C LYS A 232 -19.01 -8.04 -25.66
N GLN A 233 -18.29 -6.91 -25.64
CA GLN A 233 -18.58 -5.78 -24.76
C GLN A 233 -20.02 -5.24 -24.90
N ASN A 234 -20.63 -5.39 -26.08
CA ASN A 234 -21.98 -4.90 -26.35
C ASN A 234 -23.07 -5.69 -25.63
N ASP A 235 -22.76 -6.90 -25.17
CA ASP A 235 -23.69 -7.79 -24.46
C ASP A 235 -23.66 -7.57 -22.93
N ALA A 236 -22.76 -6.72 -22.43
CA ALA A 236 -22.66 -6.39 -21.01
C ALA A 236 -23.76 -5.40 -20.60
N ASP A 237 -24.29 -5.54 -19.38
CA ASP A 237 -25.19 -4.56 -18.79
C ASP A 237 -24.42 -3.29 -18.35
N VAL A 238 -23.16 -3.44 -17.90
CA VAL A 238 -22.32 -2.37 -17.39
C VAL A 238 -20.89 -2.46 -17.93
N LEU A 239 -20.37 -1.34 -18.43
CA LEU A 239 -18.97 -1.20 -18.82
C LEU A 239 -18.15 -0.56 -17.70
N LEU A 240 -17.11 -1.26 -17.23
CA LEU A 240 -16.04 -0.69 -16.42
C LEU A 240 -14.90 -0.27 -17.34
N ILE A 241 -14.75 1.04 -17.52
CA ILE A 241 -13.74 1.62 -18.39
C ILE A 241 -12.74 2.35 -17.51
N GLY A 242 -11.45 2.07 -17.65
CA GLY A 242 -10.43 2.68 -16.82
C GLY A 242 -9.15 3.07 -17.55
N GLU A 243 -8.39 3.93 -16.89
CA GLU A 243 -7.02 4.28 -17.25
C GLU A 243 -6.14 4.18 -16.01
N ALA A 244 -4.98 3.58 -16.18
CA ALA A 244 -3.99 3.41 -15.12
C ALA A 244 -2.62 3.89 -15.59
N ILE A 245 -1.93 4.59 -14.69
CA ILE A 245 -0.54 5.00 -14.87
C ILE A 245 0.26 4.49 -13.68
N SER A 246 1.45 3.97 -13.93
CA SER A 246 2.45 3.70 -12.89
C SER A 246 3.77 4.39 -13.22
N GLU A 247 4.47 4.87 -12.19
CA GLU A 247 5.71 5.62 -12.32
C GLU A 247 6.68 5.25 -11.20
N TYR A 248 7.97 5.15 -11.54
CA TYR A 248 9.03 5.05 -10.56
C TYR A 248 8.90 6.18 -9.53
N ALA A 249 8.91 5.81 -8.25
CA ALA A 249 8.85 6.76 -7.15
C ALA A 249 10.22 6.95 -6.51
N ALA A 250 10.87 5.85 -6.08
CA ALA A 250 12.16 5.90 -5.39
C ALA A 250 12.86 4.52 -5.42
N ARG A 251 14.16 4.48 -5.08
CA ARG A 251 14.94 3.25 -4.87
C ARG A 251 15.74 3.40 -3.58
N HIS A 252 15.76 2.36 -2.77
CA HIS A 252 16.60 2.30 -1.58
C HIS A 252 17.26 0.91 -1.48
N GLY A 253 18.59 0.87 -1.57
CA GLY A 253 19.31 -0.39 -1.72
C GLY A 253 18.82 -1.16 -2.96
N ASP A 254 18.44 -2.41 -2.76
CA ASP A 254 17.92 -3.29 -3.82
C ASP A 254 16.41 -3.12 -4.07
N LEU A 255 15.68 -2.36 -3.24
CA LEU A 255 14.24 -2.21 -3.33
C LEU A 255 13.85 -0.99 -4.16
N VAL A 256 12.85 -1.18 -5.03
CA VAL A 256 12.25 -0.17 -5.90
C VAL A 256 10.81 0.07 -5.47
N SER A 257 10.47 1.34 -5.28
CA SER A 257 9.11 1.81 -5.03
C SER A 257 8.51 2.39 -6.31
N VAL A 258 7.29 1.97 -6.64
CA VAL A 258 6.52 2.47 -7.78
C VAL A 258 5.17 2.94 -7.29
N LYS A 259 4.78 4.13 -7.75
CA LYS A 259 3.47 4.71 -7.51
C LYS A 259 2.56 4.44 -8.70
N ALA A 260 1.32 4.04 -8.43
CA ALA A 260 0.31 3.87 -9.46
C ALA A 260 -0.94 4.67 -9.15
N ARG A 261 -1.57 5.20 -10.20
CA ARG A 261 -2.88 5.83 -10.16
C ARG A 261 -3.80 5.11 -11.13
N LEU A 262 -4.95 4.68 -10.63
CA LEU A 262 -6.00 4.05 -11.42
C LEU A 262 -7.28 4.87 -11.31
N GLU A 263 -7.94 5.13 -12.44
CA GLU A 263 -9.25 5.74 -12.51
C GLU A 263 -10.19 4.81 -13.27
N VAL A 264 -11.40 4.57 -12.73
CA VAL A 264 -12.39 3.68 -13.32
C VAL A 264 -13.75 4.35 -13.30
N LYS A 265 -14.46 4.28 -14.42
CA LYS A 265 -15.88 4.65 -14.54
C LYS A 265 -16.72 3.41 -14.85
N ALA A 266 -17.87 3.31 -14.20
CA ALA A 266 -18.91 2.35 -14.51
C ALA A 266 -20.02 3.02 -15.30
N VAL A 267 -20.35 2.50 -16.48
CA VAL A 267 -21.34 3.07 -17.40
C VAL A 267 -22.41 2.01 -17.67
N ASP A 268 -23.68 2.36 -17.51
CA ASP A 268 -24.79 1.50 -17.93
C ASP A 268 -24.84 1.46 -19.47
N GLN A 269 -24.78 0.25 -20.05
CA GLN A 269 -24.63 0.06 -21.49
C GLN A 269 -25.83 0.58 -22.30
N GLU A 270 -27.04 0.42 -21.76
CA GLU A 270 -28.29 0.77 -22.45
C GLU A 270 -28.51 2.28 -22.47
N SER A 271 -28.34 2.94 -21.32
CA SER A 271 -28.60 4.38 -21.18
C SER A 271 -27.39 5.27 -21.47
N GLY A 272 -26.17 4.71 -21.43
CA GLY A 272 -24.92 5.47 -21.45
C GLY A 272 -24.67 6.28 -20.18
N GLN A 273 -25.48 6.10 -19.14
CA GLN A 273 -25.36 6.84 -17.89
C GLN A 273 -24.18 6.33 -17.06
N VAL A 274 -23.38 7.25 -16.52
CA VAL A 274 -22.35 6.91 -15.55
C VAL A 274 -23.00 6.55 -14.21
N ILE A 275 -22.83 5.29 -13.78
CA ILE A 275 -23.35 4.76 -12.51
C ILE A 275 -22.44 5.21 -11.36
N ALA A 276 -21.13 5.06 -11.53
CA ALA A 276 -20.13 5.37 -10.52
C ALA A 276 -18.80 5.72 -11.16
N ILE A 277 -18.01 6.53 -10.46
CA ILE A 277 -16.60 6.80 -10.79
C ILE A 277 -15.82 6.62 -9.49
N ASP A 278 -14.64 6.01 -9.59
CA ASP A 278 -13.69 5.92 -8.49
C ASP A 278 -12.26 6.10 -9.02
N ARG A 279 -11.36 6.49 -8.12
CA ARG A 279 -9.92 6.58 -8.39
C ARG A 279 -9.15 6.21 -7.15
N GLU A 280 -7.97 5.66 -7.35
CA GLU A 280 -7.08 5.29 -6.27
C GLU A 280 -5.63 5.54 -6.65
N VAL A 281 -4.83 5.94 -5.65
CA VAL A 281 -3.38 5.97 -5.74
C VAL A 281 -2.84 4.94 -4.78
N ALA A 282 -1.98 4.07 -5.27
CA ALA A 282 -1.34 3.04 -4.45
C ALA A 282 0.17 2.98 -4.74
N ILE A 283 0.91 2.42 -3.79
CA ILE A 283 2.35 2.20 -3.90
C ILE A 283 2.61 0.70 -3.83
N GLY A 284 3.54 0.24 -4.64
CA GLY A 284 4.10 -1.10 -4.61
C GLY A 284 5.61 -1.02 -4.42
N VAL A 285 6.16 -1.97 -3.68
CA VAL A 285 7.59 -2.05 -3.39
C VAL A 285 8.05 -3.46 -3.71
N ASP A 286 9.11 -3.60 -4.50
CA ASP A 286 9.68 -4.88 -4.91
C ASP A 286 11.16 -4.71 -5.28
N LEU A 287 11.90 -5.80 -5.49
CA LEU A 287 13.27 -5.76 -6.00
C LEU A 287 13.35 -5.24 -7.45
N THR A 288 12.24 -5.34 -8.19
CA THR A 288 12.17 -4.88 -9.58
C THR A 288 11.05 -3.87 -9.78
N GLU A 289 11.33 -2.80 -10.54
CA GLU A 289 10.36 -1.75 -10.87
C GLU A 289 9.09 -2.32 -11.53
N GLN A 290 9.25 -3.32 -12.39
CA GLN A 290 8.13 -3.92 -13.11
C GLN A 290 7.17 -4.65 -12.16
N ILE A 291 7.68 -5.39 -11.16
CA ILE A 291 6.83 -6.08 -10.20
C ILE A 291 6.24 -5.10 -9.19
N ALA A 292 7.03 -4.12 -8.73
CA ALA A 292 6.55 -3.03 -7.88
C ALA A 292 5.38 -2.28 -8.55
N GLY A 293 5.47 -1.99 -9.84
CA GLY A 293 4.40 -1.34 -10.61
C GLY A 293 3.14 -2.20 -10.73
N LYS A 294 3.28 -3.50 -11.00
CA LYS A 294 2.13 -4.43 -11.03
C LYS A 294 1.45 -4.50 -9.66
N SER A 295 2.23 -4.62 -8.59
CA SER A 295 1.71 -4.65 -7.22
C SER A 295 0.95 -3.37 -6.89
N ALA A 296 1.50 -2.20 -7.24
CA ALA A 296 0.84 -0.91 -7.06
C ALA A 296 -0.51 -0.85 -7.81
N LEU A 297 -0.54 -1.29 -9.07
CA LEU A 297 -1.77 -1.32 -9.88
C LEU A 297 -2.82 -2.29 -9.32
N GLN A 298 -2.39 -3.48 -8.86
CA GLN A 298 -3.26 -4.45 -8.19
C GLN A 298 -3.85 -3.90 -6.88
N HIS A 299 -3.04 -3.23 -6.07
CA HIS A 299 -3.51 -2.59 -4.84
C HIS A 299 -4.57 -1.52 -5.12
N ALA A 300 -4.33 -0.66 -6.12
CA ALA A 300 -5.28 0.37 -6.53
C ALA A 300 -6.60 -0.26 -7.05
N ALA A 301 -6.51 -1.27 -7.90
CA ALA A 301 -7.64 -2.00 -8.46
C ALA A 301 -8.49 -2.69 -7.39
N ALA A 302 -7.86 -3.37 -6.42
CA ALA A 302 -8.54 -4.03 -5.33
C ALA A 302 -9.30 -3.05 -4.41
N SER A 303 -8.70 -1.88 -4.16
CA SER A 303 -9.32 -0.80 -3.39
C SER A 303 -10.55 -0.24 -4.10
N ILE A 304 -10.44 0.03 -5.42
CA ILE A 304 -11.56 0.47 -6.25
C ILE A 304 -12.65 -0.60 -6.30
N ALA A 305 -12.31 -1.88 -6.51
CA ALA A 305 -13.28 -2.97 -6.56
C ALA A 305 -14.15 -3.00 -5.30
N SER A 306 -13.52 -2.85 -4.13
CA SER A 306 -14.17 -2.85 -2.81
C SER A 306 -15.25 -1.76 -2.68
N ARG A 307 -15.07 -0.61 -3.33
CA ARG A 307 -15.98 0.55 -3.26
C ARG A 307 -16.94 0.66 -4.43
N LEU A 308 -16.52 0.18 -5.61
CA LEU A 308 -17.24 0.37 -6.86
C LEU A 308 -18.23 -0.77 -7.14
N LEU A 309 -17.85 -2.04 -6.93
CA LEU A 309 -18.73 -3.18 -7.23
C LEU A 309 -20.06 -3.17 -6.46
N PRO A 310 -20.11 -2.79 -5.16
CA PRO A 310 -21.38 -2.71 -4.43
C PRO A 310 -22.35 -1.66 -4.99
N LYS A 311 -21.89 -0.71 -5.81
CA LYS A 311 -22.73 0.33 -6.44
C LYS A 311 -23.37 -0.14 -7.75
N LEU A 312 -22.94 -1.27 -8.30
CA LEU A 312 -23.39 -1.78 -9.60
C LEU A 312 -24.62 -2.68 -9.51
N VAL A 313 -24.93 -3.16 -8.31
CA VAL A 313 -26.02 -4.11 -8.09
C VAL A 313 -27.38 -3.45 -8.32
N LYS A 314 -28.31 -4.19 -8.94
CA LYS A 314 -29.69 -3.75 -9.16
C LYS A 314 -30.61 -4.43 -8.14
N PRO A 315 -31.59 -3.73 -7.53
CA PRO A 315 -32.52 -4.34 -6.60
C PRO A 315 -33.33 -5.45 -7.31
N LYS A 316 -33.52 -6.60 -6.64
CA LYS A 316 -34.40 -7.65 -7.18
C LYS A 316 -35.81 -7.09 -7.32
N HIS A 317 -36.37 -7.13 -8.54
CA HIS A 317 -37.76 -6.76 -8.74
C HIS A 317 -38.67 -7.56 -7.79
N PRO A 318 -39.60 -6.91 -7.07
CA PRO A 318 -40.56 -7.64 -6.26
C PRO A 318 -41.40 -8.50 -7.20
N ASN A 319 -41.42 -9.80 -6.91
CA ASN A 319 -42.18 -10.81 -7.63
C ASN A 319 -43.61 -10.27 -7.86
N LYS A 320 -43.99 -9.98 -9.11
CA LYS A 320 -45.38 -9.64 -9.44
C LYS A 320 -46.21 -10.84 -9.01
N LYS A 321 -46.87 -10.77 -7.85
CA LYS A 321 -47.90 -11.73 -7.44
C LYS A 321 -48.87 -11.81 -8.61
N LYS A 322 -48.93 -12.98 -9.26
CA LYS A 322 -50.03 -13.33 -10.17
C LYS A 322 -51.30 -13.13 -9.36
N LYS A 323 -52.04 -12.06 -9.64
CA LYS A 323 -53.45 -11.97 -9.25
C LYS A 323 -54.15 -13.03 -10.09
N ASN A 324 -54.51 -14.13 -9.46
CA ASN A 324 -55.59 -15.00 -9.93
C ASN A 324 -56.91 -14.23 -9.83
#